data_AF-A0A7K0GNK7-F1
#
_entry.id   AF-A0A7K0GNK7-F1
#
_cell.length_a   1.000
_cell.length_b   1.000
_cell.length_c   1.000
_cell.angle_alpha   90.00
_cell.angle_beta   90.00
_cell.angle_gamma   90.00
#
_symmetry.space_group_name_H-M   'P 1'
#
loop_
_entity.id
_entity.type
_entity.pdbx_description
1 polymer ?
#
loop_
_entity_poly.entity_id
_entity_poly.type
_entity_poly.pdbx_seq_one_letter_code
_entity_poly.pdbx_strand_id
1 'polypeptide(L)'
;MDRCAMSESLWTPEDLAEVKRAIKELAIGKRLVRVSFSGINGSNQTNEYAPVDLPQLRKLRREMEAEIAAAQGVESVSVVASSKGLY
;
A
#
# COMPACT_ATOMS: atom_id res chain seq x y z
N MET A 1 16.30 18.29 14.04
CA MET A 1 15.97 17.16 13.15
C MET A 1 14.58 16.68 13.54
N ASP A 2 13.61 17.46 13.10
CA ASP A 2 12.19 17.27 13.35
C ASP A 2 11.76 16.04 12.57
N ARG A 3 11.55 14.92 13.29
CA ARG A 3 10.87 13.77 12.72
C ARG A 3 9.43 14.21 12.49
N CYS A 4 9.17 14.77 11.31
CA CYS A 4 7.83 14.84 10.76
C CYS A 4 7.20 13.49 11.02
N ALA A 5 6.18 13.47 11.88
CA ALA A 5 5.23 12.39 11.97
C ALA A 5 4.54 12.34 10.61
N MET A 6 5.18 11.69 9.64
CA MET A 6 4.55 11.36 8.39
C MET A 6 3.39 10.45 8.75
N SER A 7 2.19 10.90 8.41
CA SER A 7 0.92 10.20 8.53
C SER A 7 1.14 8.70 8.52
N GLU A 8 0.81 8.04 9.64
CA GLU A 8 1.06 6.64 9.95
C GLU A 8 0.32 5.76 8.94
N SER A 9 0.85 5.70 7.73
CA SER A 9 0.37 4.85 6.65
C SER A 9 0.82 3.46 7.04
N LEU A 10 -0.11 2.53 7.16
CA LEU A 10 0.19 1.15 7.51
C LEU A 10 1.13 0.52 6.47
N TRP A 11 1.13 1.08 5.25
CA TRP A 11 1.92 0.64 4.11
C TRP A 11 2.91 1.68 3.62
N THR A 12 4.13 1.24 3.33
CA THR A 12 5.18 2.04 2.70
C THR A 12 5.29 1.76 1.19
N PRO A 13 5.88 2.66 0.39
CA PRO A 13 6.19 2.37 -1.01
C PRO A 13 7.11 1.15 -1.19
N GLU A 14 7.94 0.82 -0.20
CA GLU A 14 8.79 -0.37 -0.21
C GLU A 14 7.96 -1.65 -0.10
N ASP A 15 6.96 -1.68 0.80
CA ASP A 15 6.01 -2.79 0.92
C ASP A 15 5.27 -3.04 -0.41
N LEU A 16 4.83 -1.95 -1.07
CA LEU A 16 4.15 -2.03 -2.35
C LEU A 16 5.04 -2.62 -3.45
N ALA A 17 6.34 -2.29 -3.43
CA ALA A 17 7.32 -2.84 -4.37
C ALA A 17 7.50 -4.35 -4.15
N GLU A 18 7.58 -4.80 -2.89
CA GLU A 18 7.68 -6.23 -2.55
C GLU A 18 6.45 -7.02 -3.02
N VAL A 19 5.24 -6.49 -2.82
CA VAL A 19 4.00 -7.12 -3.33
C VAL A 19 3.98 -7.17 -4.86
N LYS A 20 4.38 -6.08 -5.54
CA LYS A 20 4.49 -6.06 -7.00
C LYS A 20 5.50 -7.09 -7.51
N ARG A 21 6.63 -7.25 -6.83
CA ARG A 21 7.63 -8.29 -7.13
C ARG A 21 7.04 -9.68 -6.97
N ALA A 22 6.37 -9.95 -5.86
CA ALA A 22 5.79 -11.27 -5.61
C ALA A 22 4.71 -11.65 -6.61
N ILE A 23 3.82 -10.72 -6.99
CA ILE A 23 2.84 -10.96 -8.06
C ILE A 23 3.56 -11.34 -9.36
N LYS A 24 4.63 -10.64 -9.72
CA LYS A 24 5.40 -10.92 -10.93
C LYS A 24 6.07 -12.30 -10.85
N GLU A 25 6.70 -12.62 -9.72
CA GLU A 25 7.37 -13.90 -9.49
C GLU A 25 6.41 -15.09 -9.49
N LEU A 26 5.22 -14.94 -8.93
CA LEU A 26 4.17 -15.96 -8.99
C LEU A 26 3.60 -16.09 -10.40
N ALA A 27 3.46 -14.97 -11.13
CA ALA A 27 2.97 -14.97 -12.51
C ALA A 27 3.94 -15.65 -13.51
N ILE A 28 5.26 -15.59 -13.28
CA ILE A 28 6.26 -16.33 -14.08
C ILE A 28 6.34 -17.82 -13.74
N GLY A 29 5.59 -18.30 -12.73
CA GLY A 29 5.51 -19.70 -12.35
C GLY A 29 6.30 -20.10 -11.09
N LYS A 30 6.74 -19.15 -10.25
CA LYS A 30 7.23 -19.54 -8.91
C LYS A 30 6.11 -20.18 -8.09
N ARG A 31 6.45 -21.26 -7.39
CA ARG A 31 5.51 -21.99 -6.53
C ARG A 31 5.20 -21.27 -5.22
N LEU A 32 6.20 -20.61 -4.64
CA LEU A 32 6.09 -19.86 -3.39
C LEU A 32 6.99 -18.63 -3.47
N VAL A 33 6.50 -17.50 -2.98
CA VAL A 33 7.25 -16.25 -2.85
C VAL A 33 7.04 -15.69 -1.46
N ARG A 34 8.13 -15.23 -0.85
CA ARG A 34 8.11 -14.59 0.46
C ARG A 34 8.07 -13.09 0.28
N VAL A 35 7.14 -12.44 0.96
CA VAL A 35 6.99 -10.98 0.98
C VAL A 35 7.21 -10.54 2.42
N SER A 36 8.15 -9.62 2.61
CA SER A 36 8.40 -9.02 3.90
C SER A 36 7.69 -7.67 3.95
N PHE A 37 6.83 -7.49 4.94
CA PHE A 37 6.17 -6.24 5.24
C PHE A 37 6.88 -5.54 6.41
N SER A 38 7.23 -4.28 6.23
CA SER A 38 7.99 -3.46 7.18
C SER A 38 7.11 -2.82 8.27
N GLY A 39 5.78 -2.98 8.20
CA GLY A 39 4.88 -1.94 8.70
C GLY A 39 3.83 -2.28 9.75
N ILE A 40 3.66 -3.53 10.23
CA ILE A 40 2.67 -3.78 11.29
C ILE A 40 3.34 -3.68 12.66
N ASN A 41 3.26 -2.50 13.28
CA ASN A 41 3.69 -2.26 14.68
C ASN A 41 5.20 -2.48 14.93
N GLY A 42 6.05 -2.11 13.96
CA GLY A 42 7.51 -2.19 14.08
C GLY A 42 8.11 -3.61 14.02
N SER A 43 7.31 -4.61 13.63
CA SER A 43 7.79 -5.98 13.37
C SER A 43 7.77 -6.30 11.89
N ASN A 44 8.92 -6.76 11.37
CA ASN A 44 8.97 -7.31 10.02
C ASN A 44 8.12 -8.59 9.95
N GLN A 45 7.00 -8.55 9.24
CA GLN A 45 6.19 -9.73 8.98
C GLN A 45 6.56 -10.32 7.61
N THR A 46 7.08 -11.54 7.61
CA THR A 46 7.32 -12.29 6.38
C THR A 46 6.16 -13.24 6.13
N ASN A 47 5.41 -13.02 5.07
CA ASN A 47 4.34 -13.92 4.64
C ASN A 47 4.74 -14.67 3.37
N GLU A 48 4.38 -15.95 3.30
CA GLU A 48 4.59 -16.79 2.13
C GLU A 48 3.30 -16.83 1.30
N TYR A 49 3.42 -16.60 0.00
CA TYR A 49 2.31 -16.60 -0.95
C TYR A 49 2.55 -17.60 -2.07
N ALA A 50 1.49 -18.28 -2.48
CA ALA A 50 1.46 -19.24 -3.57
C ALA A 50 0.72 -18.64 -4.80
N PRO A 51 0.81 -19.26 -6.00
CA PRO A 51 0.12 -18.74 -7.18
C PRO A 51 -1.41 -18.67 -7.02
N VAL A 52 -2.00 -19.47 -6.12
CA VAL A 52 -3.42 -19.38 -5.74
C VAL A 52 -3.77 -18.05 -5.04
N ASP A 53 -2.80 -17.39 -4.42
CA ASP A 53 -2.95 -16.11 -3.72
C ASP A 53 -2.76 -14.90 -4.65
N LEU A 54 -2.44 -15.09 -5.93
CA LEU A 54 -2.36 -14.01 -6.92
C LEU A 54 -3.57 -13.05 -6.93
N PRO A 55 -4.84 -13.51 -6.94
CA PRO A 55 -5.98 -12.61 -6.86
C PRO A 55 -6.00 -11.78 -5.57
N GLN A 56 -5.63 -12.37 -4.43
CA GLN A 56 -5.52 -11.68 -3.15
C GLN A 56 -4.41 -10.62 -3.19
N LEU A 57 -3.22 -10.96 -3.69
CA LEU A 57 -2.10 -10.01 -3.82
C LEU A 57 -2.45 -8.84 -4.75
N ARG A 58 -3.20 -9.07 -5.83
CA ARG A 58 -3.68 -7.99 -6.71
C ARG A 58 -4.72 -7.09 -6.05
N LYS A 59 -5.50 -7.62 -5.10
CA LYS A 59 -6.41 -6.81 -4.27
C LYS A 59 -5.59 -5.98 -3.29
N LEU A 60 -4.70 -6.63 -2.53
CA LEU A 60 -3.80 -5.99 -1.57
C LEU A 60 -3.00 -4.85 -2.20
N ARG A 61 -2.43 -5.08 -3.40
CA ARG A 61 -1.72 -4.04 -4.16
C ARG A 61 -2.56 -2.78 -4.36
N ARG A 62 -3.84 -2.94 -4.73
CA ARG A 62 -4.75 -1.81 -4.96
C ARG A 62 -5.10 -1.09 -3.66
N GLU A 63 -5.30 -1.85 -2.58
CA GLU A 63 -5.56 -1.30 -1.24
C GLU A 63 -4.35 -0.48 -0.76
N MET A 64 -3.14 -1.02 -0.88
CA MET A 64 -1.89 -0.31 -0.56
C MET A 64 -1.69 0.93 -1.46
N GLU A 65 -1.92 0.81 -2.77
CA GLU A 65 -1.83 1.96 -3.70
C GLU A 65 -2.81 3.07 -3.32
N ALA A 66 -4.04 2.71 -2.95
CA ALA A 66 -5.05 3.66 -2.51
C ALA A 66 -4.69 4.31 -1.16
N GLU A 67 -4.18 3.54 -0.20
CA GLU A 67 -3.79 4.07 1.11
C GLU A 67 -2.56 4.97 1.04
N ILE A 68 -1.52 4.56 0.30
CA ILE A 68 -0.32 5.36 0.06
C ILE A 68 -0.66 6.65 -0.70
N ALA A 69 -1.57 6.57 -1.68
CA ALA A 69 -2.06 7.76 -2.39
C ALA A 69 -2.93 8.65 -1.48
N ALA A 70 -3.76 8.07 -0.62
CA ALA A 70 -4.57 8.80 0.35
C ALA A 70 -3.69 9.53 1.35
N ALA A 71 -2.68 8.86 1.92
CA ALA A 71 -1.74 9.44 2.87
C ALA A 71 -0.92 10.60 2.29
N GLN A 72 -0.53 10.51 1.02
CA GLN A 72 0.12 11.61 0.30
C GLN A 72 -0.88 12.70 -0.16
N GLY A 73 -2.14 12.33 -0.38
CA GLY A 73 -3.20 13.20 -0.89
C GLY A 73 -3.89 14.07 0.18
N VAL A 74 -3.75 13.76 1.47
CA VAL A 74 -4.34 14.58 2.54
C VAL A 74 -3.68 15.97 2.64
N GLU A 75 -2.48 16.17 2.08
CA GLU A 75 -1.84 17.50 2.04
C GLU A 75 -2.39 18.45 0.97
N SER A 76 -3.25 18.01 0.05
CA SER A 76 -3.65 18.88 -1.08
C SER A 76 -5.05 18.65 -1.65
N VAL A 77 -6.02 18.26 -0.82
CA VAL A 77 -7.43 18.48 -1.16
C VAL A 77 -8.11 19.28 -0.04
N SER A 78 -7.76 20.56 0.02
CA SER A 78 -8.71 21.59 0.42
C SER A 78 -9.93 21.41 -0.48
N VAL A 79 -10.92 20.66 0.02
CA VAL A 79 -12.21 20.53 -0.62
C VAL A 79 -12.74 21.94 -0.71
N VAL A 80 -12.63 22.53 -1.90
CA VAL A 80 -13.40 23.70 -2.28
C VAL A 80 -14.86 23.25 -2.19
N ALA A 81 -15.43 23.43 -1.01
CA ALA A 81 -16.85 23.56 -0.84
C ALA A 81 -17.24 24.79 -1.66
N SER A 82 -17.49 24.59 -2.95
CA SER A 82 -18.24 25.51 -3.76
C SER A 82 -19.62 25.59 -3.13
N SER A 83 -19.78 26.58 -2.23
CA SER A 83 -21.05 27.06 -1.73
C SER A 83 -21.87 27.52 -2.93
N LYS A 84 -22.67 26.60 -3.45
CA LYS A 84 -23.63 26.83 -4.53
C LYS A 84 -24.87 27.50 -3.93
N GLY A 85 -25.21 28.68 -4.44
CA GLY A 85 -26.56 29.26 -4.37
C GLY A 85 -26.72 30.27 -3.22
N LEU A 86 -26.61 31.58 -3.48
CA LEU A 86 -27.70 32.45 -3.93
C LEU A 86 -28.89 32.43 -2.96
N TYR A 87 -28.96 33.46 -2.10
CA TYR A 87 -30.21 34.00 -1.56
C TYR A 87 -30.23 35.50 -1.86
#